data_AF-A0A5K0Y7D9-F1
#
_entry.id   AF-A0A5K0Y7D9-F1
#
_cell.length_a   1.000
_cell.length_b   1.000
_cell.length_c   1.000
_cell.angle_alpha   90.00
_cell.angle_beta   90.00
_cell.angle_gamma   90.00
#
_symmetry.space_group_name_H-M   'P 1'
#
loop_
_entity.id
_entity.type
_entity.pdbx_description
1 polymer ?
#
loop_
_entity_poly.entity_id
_entity_poly.type
_entity_poly.pdbx_seq_one_letter_code
_entity_poly.pdbx_strand_id
1 'polypeptide(L)' 'TRVEELRRKVRQLITSMIEQVAQLEVIDSLERLGVAYHFE' A
#
# COMPACT_ATOMS: atom_id res chain seq x y z
N THR A 1 0.29 8.94 15.00
CA THR A 1 -1.07 8.38 15.27
C THR A 1 -1.20 7.01 14.64
N ARG A 2 -2.19 6.18 15.03
CA ARG A 2 -2.37 4.81 14.50
C ARG A 2 -2.45 4.74 12.95
N VAL A 3 -2.97 5.80 12.33
CA VAL A 3 -3.00 5.96 10.86
C VAL A 3 -1.60 6.00 10.25
N GLU A 4 -0.65 6.70 10.88
CA GLU A 4 0.72 6.80 10.34
C GLU A 4 1.50 5.50 10.48
N GLU A 5 1.28 4.75 11.55
CA GLU A 5 1.86 3.41 11.71
C GLU A 5 1.35 2.45 10.63
N LEU A 6 0.04 2.50 10.34
CA LEU A 6 -0.55 1.70 9.27
C LEU A 6 -0.01 2.10 7.89
N ARG A 7 0.11 3.40 7.60
CA ARG A 7 0.73 3.87 6.35
C ARG A 7 2.17 3.38 6.20
N ARG A 8 2.96 3.41 7.27
CA ARG A 8 4.35 2.90 7.24
C ARG A 8 4.38 1.40 6.97
N LYS A 9 3.48 0.62 7.59
CA LYS A 9 3.36 -0.82 7.35
C LYS A 9 2.97 -1.14 5.90
N VAL A 10 2.01 -0.41 5.33
CA VAL A 10 1.59 -0.59 3.93
C VAL A 10 2.73 -0.30 2.97
N ARG A 11 3.49 0.79 3.18
CA ARG A 11 4.70 1.09 2.40
C ARG A 11 5.73 -0.04 2.49
N GLN A 12 6.03 -0.52 3.69
CA GLN A 12 6.96 -1.63 3.88
C GLN A 12 6.49 -2.90 3.17
N LEU A 13 5.19 -3.22 3.23
CA LEU A 13 4.61 -4.37 2.57
C LEU A 13 4.85 -4.31 1.05
N ILE A 14 4.48 -3.18 0.42
CA ILE A 14 4.66 -2.93 -1.02
C ILE A 14 6.15 -3.02 -1.41
N THR A 15 7.05 -2.42 -0.65
CA THR A 15 8.51 -2.44 -0.96
C THR A 15 9.14 -3.80 -0.73
N SER A 16 8.61 -4.61 0.21
CA SER A 16 9.11 -5.95 0.50
C SER A 16 8.61 -7.03 -0.47
N MET A 17 7.57 -6.74 -1.26
CA MET A 17 7.03 -7.66 -2.25
C MET A 17 8.00 -7.80 -3.43
N ILE A 18 8.54 -9.00 -3.59
CA ILE A 18 9.42 -9.36 -4.72
C ILE A 18 8.57 -9.60 -5.98
N GLU A 19 7.35 -10.10 -5.81
CA GLU A 19 6.43 -10.35 -6.92
C GLU A 19 5.71 -9.07 -7.34
N GLN A 20 6.04 -8.60 -8.54
CA GLN A 20 5.44 -7.38 -9.10
C GLN A 20 3.92 -7.50 -9.32
N VAL A 21 3.41 -8.70 -9.60
CA VAL A 21 1.97 -8.93 -9.77
C VAL A 21 1.23 -8.70 -8.45
N ALA A 22 1.71 -9.30 -7.37
CA ALA A 22 1.15 -9.08 -6.03
C ALA A 22 1.23 -7.60 -5.60
N GLN A 23 2.30 -6.91 -5.98
CA GLN A 23 2.44 -5.48 -5.73
C GLN A 23 1.34 -4.66 -6.43
N LEU A 24 1.02 -4.98 -7.68
CA LEU A 24 -0.03 -4.31 -8.45
C LEU A 24 -1.43 -4.59 -7.89
N GLU A 25 -1.69 -5.80 -7.40
CA GLU A 25 -2.97 -6.13 -6.75
C GLU A 25 -3.19 -5.31 -5.46
N VAL A 26 -2.12 -5.07 -4.70
CA VAL A 26 -2.19 -4.21 -3.51
C VAL A 26 -2.46 -2.76 -3.92
N ILE A 27 -1.83 -2.26 -4.99
CA ILE A 27 -2.08 -0.91 -5.49
C ILE A 27 -3.52 -0.76 -5.96
N ASP A 28 -4.06 -1.68 -6.77
CA ASP A 28 -5.47 -1.69 -7.20
C ASP A 28 -6.42 -1.71 -5.99
N SER A 29 -6.09 -2.50 -4.96
CA SER A 29 -6.86 -2.53 -3.71
C SER A 29 -6.86 -1.19 -2.99
N LEU A 30 -5.74 -0.47 -2.95
CA LEU A 30 -5.63 0.85 -2.31
C LEU A 30 -6.39 1.93 -3.10
N GLU A 31 -6.40 1.85 -4.43
CA GLU A 31 -7.18 2.73 -5.30
C GLU A 31 -8.69 2.51 -5.10
N ARG A 32 -9.14 1.25 -5.09
CA ARG A 32 -10.55 0.89 -4.82
C ARG A 32 -11.03 1.29 -3.45
N LEU A 33 -10.14 1.28 -2.45
CA LEU A 33 -10.42 1.76 -1.09
C LEU A 33 -10.45 3.30 -1.01
N GLY A 34 -10.06 4.02 -2.06
CA GLY A 34 -10.02 5.49 -2.08
C GLY A 34 -8.96 6.08 -1.17
N VAL A 35 -7.94 5.29 -0.78
CA VAL A 35 -6.86 5.70 0.13
C VAL A 35 -5.51 5.82 -0.58
N ALA A 36 -5.46 5.56 -1.89
CA ALA A 36 -4.25 5.66 -2.70
C ALA A 36 -3.59 7.04 -2.61
N TYR A 37 -4.35 8.12 -2.46
CA TYR A 37 -3.83 9.50 -2.30
C TYR A 37 -2.89 9.71 -1.09
N HIS A 38 -2.83 8.74 -0.15
CA HIS A 38 -1.87 8.76 0.96
C HIS A 38 -0.48 8.21 0.60
N PHE A 39 -0.35 7.67 -0.60
CA PHE A 39 0.81 6.96 -1.11
C PHE A 39 1.37 7.57 -2.41
N GLU A 40 0.75 8.62 -2.94
CA GLU A 40 1.36 9.53 -3.92
C GLU A 40 2.58 10.27 -3.35
#